data_AF-A0AAU7I3Q5-F1
#
_entry.id   AF-A0AAU7I3Q5-F1
#
_cell.length_a   1.000
_cell.length_b   1.000
_cell.length_c   1.000
_cell.angle_alpha   90.00
_cell.angle_beta   90.00
_cell.angle_gamma   90.00
#
_symmetry.space_group_name_H-M   'P 1'
#
loop_
_entity.id
_entity.type
_entity.pdbx_description
1 polymer ?
#
loop_
_entity_poly.entity_id
_entity_poly.type
_entity_poly.pdbx_seq_one_letter_code
_entity_poly.pdbx_strand_id
1 'polypeptide(L)'
;MCEQVAGDSQTDHGFQTVKSDKLKRLFKNRRRDESILKTAKTLLVHGMTSGRVALILRLDPEFVAELAKTWNPRFRRVKHTSQRTTGVTIRQYFESGAMLEKICADLQLPLFTVVRYLSDEGIPHAEILARFPEETAPLVIEYRKTLSRHAHRKQKAPRLH
;
A
#
# COMPACT_ATOMS: atom_id res chain seq x y z
N MET A 1 -12.95 56.03 -56.98
CA MET A 1 -13.71 54.91 -56.41
C MET A 1 -12.76 53.71 -56.35
N CYS A 2 -12.06 53.52 -55.23
CA CYS A 2 -11.11 52.41 -55.08
C CYS A 2 -11.84 51.25 -54.41
N GLU A 3 -12.02 50.14 -55.12
CA GLU A 3 -12.50 48.88 -54.54
C GLU A 3 -11.40 48.29 -53.65
N GLN A 4 -11.70 48.14 -52.37
CA GLN A 4 -10.86 47.45 -51.40
C GLN A 4 -11.08 45.93 -51.56
N VAL A 5 -10.08 45.22 -52.06
CA VAL A 5 -10.01 43.76 -52.00
C VAL A 5 -9.73 43.38 -50.54
N ALA A 6 -10.75 42.90 -49.83
CA ALA A 6 -10.61 42.32 -48.51
C ALA A 6 -9.83 41.01 -48.61
N GLY A 7 -8.62 40.99 -48.03
CA GLY A 7 -7.84 39.77 -47.87
C GLY A 7 -8.47 38.89 -46.79
N ASP A 8 -8.92 37.69 -47.17
CA ASP A 8 -9.33 36.64 -46.26
C ASP A 8 -8.15 36.22 -45.38
N SER A 9 -8.13 36.70 -44.15
CA SER A 9 -7.25 36.21 -43.10
C SER A 9 -7.80 34.88 -42.59
N GLN A 10 -7.39 33.78 -43.21
CA GLN A 10 -7.64 32.44 -42.66
C GLN A 10 -6.93 32.32 -41.32
N THR A 11 -7.73 32.15 -40.27
CA THR A 11 -7.30 31.92 -38.89
C THR A 11 -6.63 30.56 -38.76
N ASP A 12 -5.34 30.55 -38.39
CA ASP A 12 -4.44 29.39 -38.25
C ASP A 12 -4.81 28.43 -37.08
N HIS A 13 -6.02 28.54 -36.54
CA HIS A 13 -6.50 27.75 -35.39
C HIS A 13 -7.01 26.35 -35.77
N GLY A 14 -7.28 26.08 -37.06
CA GLY A 14 -7.75 24.78 -37.52
C GLY A 14 -6.70 23.67 -37.42
N PHE A 15 -5.44 23.98 -37.72
CA PHE A 15 -4.38 22.97 -37.83
C PHE A 15 -3.92 22.39 -36.48
N GLN A 16 -3.90 23.22 -35.42
CA GLN A 16 -3.55 22.77 -34.07
C GLN A 16 -4.69 21.94 -33.45
N THR A 17 -5.94 22.35 -33.65
CA THR A 17 -7.12 21.68 -33.09
C THR A 17 -7.27 20.26 -33.65
N VAL A 18 -7.14 20.10 -34.97
CA VAL A 18 -7.23 18.79 -35.65
C VAL A 18 -6.10 17.83 -35.22
N LYS A 19 -4.87 18.34 -35.02
CA LYS A 19 -3.76 17.54 -34.48
C LYS A 19 -4.04 17.08 -33.05
N SER A 20 -4.62 17.94 -32.21
CA SER A 20 -4.96 17.62 -30.83
C SER A 20 -6.05 16.54 -30.73
N ASP A 21 -7.07 16.59 -31.59
CA ASP A 21 -8.17 15.61 -31.57
C ASP A 21 -7.76 14.26 -32.16
N LYS A 22 -6.87 14.25 -33.15
CA LYS A 22 -6.28 13.02 -33.69
C LYS A 22 -5.45 12.29 -32.63
N LEU A 23 -4.68 13.02 -31.82
CA LEU A 23 -3.90 12.46 -30.71
C LEU A 23 -4.80 11.92 -29.60
N LYS A 24 -5.83 12.66 -29.20
CA LYS A 24 -6.84 12.17 -28.25
C LYS A 24 -7.49 10.87 -28.72
N ARG A 25 -7.83 10.77 -30.02
CA ARG A 25 -8.40 9.55 -30.61
C ARG A 25 -7.40 8.39 -30.61
N LEU A 26 -6.14 8.65 -30.94
CA LEU A 26 -5.06 7.65 -30.89
C LEU A 26 -4.91 7.07 -29.47
N PHE A 27 -4.82 7.93 -28.45
CA PHE A 27 -4.68 7.49 -27.07
C PHE A 27 -5.91 6.73 -26.57
N LYS A 28 -7.12 7.19 -26.88
CA LYS A 28 -8.36 6.48 -26.55
C LYS A 28 -8.40 5.07 -27.15
N ASN A 29 -7.98 4.93 -28.41
CA ASN A 29 -7.95 3.63 -29.08
C ASN A 29 -6.89 2.70 -28.48
N ARG A 30 -5.67 3.20 -28.26
CA ARG A 30 -4.57 2.40 -27.68
C ARG A 30 -4.83 1.96 -26.24
N ARG A 31 -5.51 2.78 -25.44
CA ARG A 31 -5.91 2.41 -24.07
C ARG A 31 -6.91 1.25 -24.04
N ARG A 32 -7.73 1.09 -25.08
CA ARG A 32 -8.72 0.00 -25.20
C ARG A 32 -8.11 -1.31 -25.69
N ASP A 33 -6.91 -1.26 -26.24
CA ASP A 33 -6.18 -2.46 -26.65
C ASP A 33 -5.64 -3.19 -25.41
N GLU A 34 -6.19 -4.36 -25.14
CA GLU A 34 -5.83 -5.17 -23.98
C GLU A 34 -4.37 -5.61 -24.00
N SER A 35 -3.81 -5.86 -25.19
CA SER A 35 -2.42 -6.29 -25.34
C SER A 35 -1.47 -5.17 -24.89
N ILE A 36 -1.72 -3.94 -25.36
CA ILE A 36 -0.96 -2.74 -25.00
C ILE A 36 -1.10 -2.46 -23.50
N LEU A 37 -2.31 -2.56 -22.96
CA LEU A 37 -2.55 -2.32 -21.54
C LEU A 37 -1.86 -3.36 -20.65
N LYS A 38 -1.88 -4.64 -21.05
CA LYS A 38 -1.18 -5.73 -20.35
C LYS A 38 0.32 -5.47 -20.34
N THR A 39 0.90 -5.12 -21.48
CA THR A 39 2.32 -4.75 -21.58
C THR A 39 2.63 -3.55 -20.69
N ALA A 40 1.81 -2.49 -20.71
CA ALA A 40 2.01 -1.31 -19.86
C ALA A 40 2.09 -1.68 -18.37
N LYS A 41 1.17 -2.53 -17.89
CA LYS A 41 1.18 -3.03 -16.50
C LYS A 41 2.45 -3.82 -16.21
N THR A 42 2.86 -4.73 -17.08
CA THR A 42 4.08 -5.53 -16.91
C THR A 42 5.32 -4.63 -16.80
N LEU A 43 5.46 -3.64 -17.69
CA LEU A 43 6.58 -2.70 -17.65
C LEU A 43 6.61 -1.87 -16.34
N LEU A 44 5.44 -1.46 -15.86
CA LEU A 44 5.31 -0.75 -14.57
C LEU A 44 5.67 -1.66 -13.38
N VAL A 45 5.24 -2.92 -13.39
CA VAL A 45 5.60 -3.93 -12.36
C VAL A 45 7.11 -4.15 -12.33
N HIS A 46 7.79 -4.14 -13.49
CA HIS A 46 9.25 -4.18 -13.58
C HIS A 46 9.94 -2.87 -13.18
N GLY A 47 9.21 -1.87 -12.68
CA GLY A 47 9.76 -0.64 -12.11
C GLY A 47 10.06 0.47 -13.11
N MET A 48 9.63 0.35 -14.38
CA MET A 48 9.81 1.45 -15.33
C MET A 48 8.99 2.69 -14.96
N THR A 49 9.55 3.88 -15.23
CA THR A 49 8.88 5.15 -14.96
C THR A 49 7.67 5.35 -15.88
N SER A 50 6.61 5.99 -15.38
CA SER A 50 5.37 6.25 -16.14
C SER A 50 5.63 6.99 -17.44
N GLY A 51 6.52 8.00 -17.42
CA GLY A 51 6.91 8.74 -18.63
C GLY A 51 7.56 7.85 -19.69
N ARG A 52 8.44 6.91 -19.28
CA ARG A 52 9.09 5.98 -20.21
C ARG A 52 8.09 5.00 -20.82
N VAL A 53 7.17 4.47 -20.01
CA VAL A 53 6.11 3.57 -20.48
C VAL A 53 5.15 4.29 -21.43
N ALA A 54 4.77 5.54 -21.14
CA ALA A 54 3.93 6.35 -22.01
C ALA A 54 4.55 6.58 -23.39
N LEU A 55 5.86 6.86 -23.44
CA LEU A 55 6.59 7.04 -24.69
C LEU A 55 6.70 5.75 -25.51
N ILE A 56 7.10 4.63 -24.88
CA ILE A 56 7.30 3.34 -25.57
C ILE A 56 5.98 2.84 -26.20
N LEU A 57 4.89 2.91 -25.44
CA LEU A 57 3.60 2.36 -25.87
C LEU A 57 2.72 3.38 -26.59
N ARG A 58 3.19 4.64 -26.72
CA ARG A 58 2.44 5.78 -27.25
C ARG A 58 1.08 5.93 -26.57
N LEU A 59 1.10 5.88 -25.25
CA LEU A 59 -0.06 6.07 -24.38
C LEU A 59 -0.08 7.50 -23.83
N ASP A 60 -1.26 7.93 -23.40
CA ASP A 60 -1.44 9.21 -22.72
C ASP A 60 -0.62 9.22 -21.40
N PRO A 61 0.28 10.20 -21.20
CA PRO A 61 1.11 10.27 -20.00
C PRO A 61 0.30 10.39 -18.70
N GLU A 62 -0.83 11.09 -18.70
CA GLU A 62 -1.68 11.22 -17.51
C GLU A 62 -2.31 9.87 -17.14
N PHE A 63 -2.80 9.14 -18.13
CA PHE A 63 -3.35 7.80 -17.93
C PHE A 63 -2.30 6.83 -17.36
N VAL A 64 -1.08 6.83 -17.89
CA VAL A 64 -0.01 5.96 -17.42
C VAL A 64 0.47 6.38 -16.02
N ALA A 65 0.44 7.68 -15.68
CA ALA A 65 0.73 8.16 -14.34
C ALA A 65 -0.27 7.63 -13.30
N GLU A 66 -1.58 7.63 -13.61
CA GLU A 66 -2.59 7.01 -12.75
C GLU A 66 -2.40 5.49 -12.64
N LEU A 67 -2.12 4.82 -13.77
CA LEU A 67 -1.86 3.38 -13.79
C LEU A 67 -0.64 3.02 -12.93
N ALA A 68 0.40 3.84 -12.94
CA ALA A 68 1.63 3.61 -12.19
C ALA A 68 1.41 3.63 -10.67
N LYS A 69 0.45 4.39 -10.14
CA LYS A 69 0.16 4.41 -8.69
C LYS A 69 -0.19 3.03 -8.14
N THR A 70 -0.88 2.22 -8.95
CA THR A 70 -1.33 0.87 -8.56
C THR A 70 -0.32 -0.20 -8.95
N TRP A 71 0.25 -0.11 -10.15
CA TRP A 71 1.03 -1.20 -10.74
C TRP A 71 2.54 -1.08 -10.56
N ASN A 72 3.07 0.12 -10.31
CA ASN A 72 4.51 0.30 -10.13
C ASN A 72 4.90 0.15 -8.65
N PRO A 73 5.83 -0.78 -8.31
CA PRO A 73 6.28 -1.02 -6.94
C PRO A 73 6.80 0.23 -6.24
N ARG A 74 7.39 1.17 -6.99
CA ARG A 74 7.93 2.42 -6.45
C ARG A 74 6.85 3.30 -5.82
N PHE A 75 5.61 3.22 -6.31
CA PHE A 75 4.45 3.94 -5.75
C PHE A 75 3.63 3.08 -4.79
N ARG A 76 3.82 1.75 -4.81
CA ARG A 76 3.19 0.82 -3.87
C ARG A 76 3.88 0.88 -2.51
N ARG A 77 3.53 1.88 -1.70
CA ARG A 77 3.86 1.86 -0.27
C ARG A 77 3.10 0.71 0.39
N VAL A 78 3.82 -0.29 0.89
CA VAL A 78 3.25 -1.26 1.82
C VAL A 78 2.82 -0.48 3.06
N LYS A 79 1.52 -0.28 3.23
CA LYS A 79 1.00 0.33 4.46
C LYS A 79 1.16 -0.71 5.56
N HIS A 80 2.16 -0.53 6.42
CA HIS A 80 2.25 -1.32 7.64
C HIS A 80 1.06 -0.97 8.52
N THR A 81 0.38 -1.99 9.05
CA THR A 81 -0.66 -1.81 10.06
C THR A 81 -0.06 -1.04 11.23
N SER A 82 -0.71 0.07 11.63
CA SER A 82 -0.20 0.86 12.74
C SER A 82 -0.22 0.05 14.04
N GLN A 83 0.71 0.33 14.95
CA GLN A 83 0.74 -0.32 16.27
C GLN A 83 -0.60 -0.13 17.02
N ARG A 84 -1.22 1.05 16.87
CA ARG A 84 -2.53 1.35 17.46
C ARG A 84 -3.64 0.46 16.90
N THR A 85 -3.72 0.34 15.57
CA THR A 85 -4.72 -0.52 14.92
C THR A 85 -4.55 -1.97 15.36
N THR A 86 -3.30 -2.44 15.46
CA THR A 86 -2.98 -3.80 15.91
C THR A 86 -3.46 -4.04 17.34
N GLY A 87 -3.21 -3.11 18.26
CA GLY A 87 -3.69 -3.20 19.65
C GLY A 87 -5.22 -3.25 19.75
N VAL A 88 -5.92 -2.38 19.02
CA VAL A 88 -7.40 -2.39 18.96
C VAL A 88 -7.93 -3.71 18.44
N THR A 89 -7.35 -4.25 17.37
CA THR A 89 -7.77 -5.55 16.82
C THR A 89 -7.54 -6.68 17.83
N ILE A 90 -6.36 -6.75 18.46
CA ILE A 90 -6.07 -7.76 19.50
C ILE A 90 -7.11 -7.68 20.63
N ARG A 91 -7.43 -6.48 21.10
CA ARG A 91 -8.42 -6.24 22.14
C ARG A 91 -9.81 -6.73 21.73
N GLN A 92 -10.27 -6.41 20.52
CA GLN A 92 -11.56 -6.87 20.01
C GLN A 92 -11.64 -8.41 19.95
N TYR A 93 -10.58 -9.06 19.47
CA TYR A 93 -10.50 -10.51 19.48
C TYR A 93 -10.56 -11.07 20.90
N PHE A 94 -9.86 -10.46 21.85
CA PHE A 94 -9.90 -10.89 23.24
C PHE A 94 -11.29 -10.67 23.85
N GLU A 95 -11.92 -9.51 23.67
CA GLU A 95 -13.27 -9.24 24.16
C GLU A 95 -14.32 -10.20 23.56
N SER A 96 -14.11 -10.67 22.33
CA SER A 96 -14.96 -11.70 21.69
C SER A 96 -14.86 -13.09 22.33
N GLY A 97 -13.97 -13.29 23.30
CA GLY A 97 -13.77 -14.57 23.98
C GLY A 97 -12.78 -15.51 23.28
N ALA A 98 -12.05 -15.05 22.26
CA ALA A 98 -11.09 -15.89 21.55
C ALA A 98 -9.91 -16.31 22.46
N MET A 99 -9.45 -17.55 22.27
CA MET A 99 -8.22 -18.06 22.91
C MET A 99 -6.98 -17.37 22.33
N LEU A 100 -5.94 -17.18 23.16
CA LEU A 100 -4.73 -16.47 22.72
C LEU A 100 -4.03 -17.14 21.53
N GLU A 101 -4.09 -18.47 21.44
CA GLU A 101 -3.56 -19.24 20.31
C GLU A 101 -4.23 -18.84 18.98
N LYS A 102 -5.57 -18.71 18.98
CA LYS A 102 -6.36 -18.29 17.83
C LYS A 102 -5.96 -16.88 17.37
N ILE A 103 -5.81 -15.96 18.33
CA ILE A 103 -5.40 -14.57 18.06
C ILE A 103 -4.00 -14.53 17.44
N CYS A 104 -3.06 -15.33 17.96
CA CYS A 104 -1.70 -15.42 17.42
C CYS A 104 -1.70 -15.98 15.99
N ALA A 105 -2.51 -17.01 15.72
CA ALA A 105 -2.61 -17.63 14.40
C ALA A 105 -3.22 -16.68 13.36
N ASP A 106 -4.34 -16.03 13.70
CA ASP A 106 -5.09 -15.17 12.76
C ASP A 106 -4.31 -13.88 12.45
N LEU A 107 -3.66 -13.27 13.45
CA LEU A 107 -2.90 -12.03 13.27
C LEU A 107 -1.43 -12.27 12.88
N GLN A 108 -0.98 -13.53 12.86
CA GLN A 108 0.42 -13.92 12.66
C GLN A 108 1.39 -13.18 13.61
N LEU A 109 0.98 -13.03 14.86
CA LEU A 109 1.75 -12.34 15.91
C LEU A 109 2.29 -13.34 16.94
N PRO A 110 3.48 -13.09 17.51
CA PRO A 110 3.99 -13.92 18.57
C PRO A 110 3.22 -13.67 19.87
N LEU A 111 3.05 -14.72 20.68
CA LEU A 111 2.30 -14.69 21.94
C LEU A 111 2.77 -13.58 22.89
N PHE A 112 4.09 -13.32 22.94
CA PHE A 112 4.67 -12.23 23.74
C PHE A 112 4.08 -10.86 23.38
N THR A 113 3.94 -10.58 22.08
CA THR A 113 3.41 -9.31 21.59
C THR A 113 1.93 -9.17 21.96
N VAL A 114 1.14 -10.24 21.80
CA VAL A 114 -0.28 -10.25 22.17
C VAL A 114 -0.46 -9.98 23.66
N VAL A 115 0.25 -10.73 24.53
CA VAL A 115 0.20 -10.54 25.98
C VAL A 115 0.60 -9.13 26.38
N ARG A 116 1.65 -8.59 25.75
CA ARG A 116 2.11 -7.22 26.01
C ARG A 116 1.06 -6.18 25.63
N TYR A 117 0.44 -6.28 24.45
CA TYR A 117 -0.63 -5.37 24.05
C TYR A 117 -1.82 -5.41 25.02
N LEU A 118 -2.25 -6.61 25.42
CA LEU A 118 -3.36 -6.76 26.38
C LEU A 118 -3.00 -6.16 27.76
N SER A 119 -1.74 -6.32 28.19
CA SER A 119 -1.25 -5.75 29.45
C SER A 119 -1.15 -4.22 29.38
N ASP A 120 -0.66 -3.67 28.26
CA ASP A 120 -0.57 -2.23 28.01
C ASP A 120 -1.97 -1.58 27.94
N GLU A 121 -2.99 -2.32 27.51
CA GLU A 121 -4.42 -1.93 27.52
C GLU A 121 -5.10 -2.06 28.91
N GLY A 122 -4.39 -2.59 29.92
CA GLY A 122 -4.86 -2.68 31.30
C GLY A 122 -5.66 -3.95 31.65
N ILE A 123 -5.62 -4.99 30.81
CA ILE A 123 -6.30 -6.26 31.11
C ILE A 123 -5.55 -6.99 32.23
N PRO A 124 -6.25 -7.47 33.28
CA PRO A 124 -5.60 -8.12 34.41
C PRO A 124 -4.92 -9.43 33.98
N HIS A 125 -3.71 -9.67 34.48
CA HIS A 125 -2.91 -10.84 34.08
C HIS A 125 -3.61 -12.18 34.32
N ALA A 126 -4.44 -12.28 35.36
CA ALA A 126 -5.23 -13.48 35.66
C ALA A 126 -6.21 -13.82 34.52
N GLU A 127 -6.83 -12.81 33.90
CA GLU A 127 -7.76 -13.01 32.78
C GLU A 127 -7.02 -13.43 31.50
N ILE A 128 -5.82 -12.89 31.29
CA ILE A 128 -4.94 -13.30 30.18
C ILE A 128 -4.51 -14.76 30.36
N LEU A 129 -4.11 -15.15 31.57
CA LEU A 129 -3.69 -16.52 31.90
C LEU A 129 -4.84 -17.53 31.78
N ALA A 130 -6.08 -17.12 32.05
CA ALA A 130 -7.25 -17.99 31.88
C ALA A 130 -7.44 -18.48 30.44
N ARG A 131 -6.84 -17.78 29.46
CA ARG A 131 -6.93 -18.10 28.02
C ARG A 131 -5.58 -18.45 27.40
N PHE A 132 -4.61 -18.80 28.25
CA PHE A 132 -3.28 -19.17 27.80
C PHE A 132 -3.32 -20.51 27.06
N PRO A 133 -2.52 -20.69 26.00
CA PRO A 133 -2.39 -21.98 25.32
C PRO A 133 -1.74 -23.03 26.25
N GLU A 134 -1.84 -24.31 25.87
CA GLU A 134 -1.23 -25.41 26.60
C GLU A 134 0.29 -25.21 26.80
N GLU A 135 0.81 -25.64 27.95
CA GLU A 135 2.21 -25.41 28.32
C GLU A 135 3.24 -26.04 27.37
N THR A 136 2.87 -27.15 26.74
CA THR A 136 3.70 -27.89 25.77
C THR A 136 3.64 -27.28 24.38
N ALA A 137 2.75 -26.32 24.13
CA ALA A 137 2.59 -25.71 22.83
C ALA A 137 3.86 -24.94 22.41
N PRO A 138 4.23 -24.98 21.12
CA PRO A 138 5.42 -24.28 20.60
C PRO A 138 5.37 -22.77 20.87
N LEU A 139 4.18 -22.17 20.86
CA LEU A 139 3.95 -20.76 21.18
C LEU A 139 4.40 -20.41 22.59
N VAL A 140 4.12 -21.27 23.58
CA VAL A 140 4.47 -21.04 24.98
C VAL A 140 5.97 -21.22 25.21
N ILE A 141 6.60 -22.19 24.54
CA ILE A 141 8.05 -22.39 24.58
C ILE A 141 8.77 -21.14 24.07
N GLU A 142 8.37 -20.60 22.92
CA GLU A 142 8.95 -19.37 22.36
C GLU A 142 8.64 -18.13 23.23
N TYR A 143 7.46 -18.08 23.84
CA TYR A 143 7.11 -17.05 24.80
C TYR A 143 8.06 -17.05 26.01
N ARG A 144 8.31 -18.22 26.63
CA ARG A 144 9.24 -18.39 27.77
C ARG A 144 10.66 -17.98 27.40
N LYS A 145 11.16 -18.38 26.23
CA LYS A 145 12.46 -17.93 25.70
C LYS A 145 12.52 -16.40 25.55
N THR A 146 11.45 -15.81 25.04
CA THR A 146 11.35 -14.36 24.84
C THR A 146 11.34 -13.59 26.16
N LEU A 147 10.61 -14.09 27.16
CA LEU A 147 10.63 -13.55 28.51
C LEU A 147 12.03 -13.57 29.13
N SER A 148 12.75 -14.70 29.03
CA SER A 148 14.13 -14.80 29.52
C SER A 148 15.05 -13.77 28.85
N ARG A 149 14.97 -13.61 27.52
CA ARG A 149 15.74 -12.58 26.80
C ARG A 149 15.41 -11.17 27.28
N HIS A 150 14.13 -10.88 27.53
CA HIS A 150 13.69 -9.57 28.01
C HIS A 150 14.11 -9.30 29.46
N ALA A 151 14.16 -10.31 30.33
CA ALA A 151 14.63 -10.17 31.70
C ALA A 151 16.11 -9.73 31.77
N HIS A 152 16.94 -10.20 30.83
CA HIS A 152 18.36 -9.83 30.76
C HIS A 152 18.61 -8.51 30.01
N ARG A 153 17.58 -7.89 29.42
CA ARG A 153 17.74 -6.67 28.63
C ARG A 153 17.87 -5.46 29.54
N LYS A 154 19.10 -4.94 29.68
CA LYS A 154 19.36 -3.64 30.33
C LYS A 154 18.72 -2.51 29.52
N GLN A 155 17.79 -1.76 30.10
CA GLN A 155 17.26 -0.55 29.47
C GLN A 155 18.38 0.49 29.38
N LYS A 156 18.65 0.99 28.18
CA LYS A 156 19.53 2.15 28.01
C LYS A 156 18.71 3.40 28.31
N ALA A 157 19.23 4.27 29.17
CA ALA A 157 18.60 5.56 29.42
C ALA A 157 18.41 6.31 28.10
N PRO A 158 17.25 6.97 27.89
CA PRO A 158 17.05 7.81 26.72
C PRO A 158 18.12 8.90 26.69
N ARG A 159 18.77 9.07 25.55
CA ARG A 159 19.70 10.20 25.34
C ARG A 159 18.86 11.43 25.08
N LEU A 160 18.84 12.35 26.05
CA LEU A 160 18.33 13.70 25.83
C LEU A 160 19.37 14.41 24.94
N HIS A 161 18.97 14.79 23.72
CA HIS A 161 19.74 15.59 22.78
C HIS A 161 19.10 16.96 22.66
#